data_AF-A0A7K9JLG6-F1
#
_entry.id   AF-A0A7K9JLG6-F1
#
_cell.length_a   1.000
_cell.length_b   1.000
_cell.length_c   1.000
_cell.angle_alpha   90.00
_cell.angle_beta   90.00
_cell.angle_gamma   90.00
#
_symmetry.space_group_name_H-M   'P 1'
#
loop_
_entity.id
_entity.type
_entity.pdbx_description
1 polymer ?
#
loop_
_entity_poly.entity_id
_entity_poly.type
_entity_poly.pdbx_seq_one_letter_code
_entity_poly.pdbx_strand_id
1 'polypeptide(L)'
;QLKPHPREKSIHIVSHEHGMTVTKTLQEGKAEPQCDSFSYGRARLQGRLLEGASLLLLRLLARRQTMPPDLVFPAINSEGDLCTFSY
;
A
#
# COMPACT_ATOMS: atom_id res chain seq x y z
N GLN A 1 -26.47 15.47 -12.32
CA GLN A 1 -25.17 15.52 -13.02
C GLN A 1 -24.07 15.65 -11.97
N LEU A 2 -23.10 14.72 -11.90
CA LEU A 2 -21.97 14.79 -10.96
C LEU A 2 -20.89 15.70 -11.56
N LYS A 3 -20.70 16.90 -11.01
CA LYS A 3 -19.59 17.76 -11.40
C LYS A 3 -18.28 17.18 -10.84
N PRO A 4 -17.24 16.99 -11.66
CA PRO A 4 -15.93 16.58 -11.16
C PRO A 4 -15.33 17.72 -10.32
N HIS A 5 -15.01 17.43 -9.07
CA HIS A 5 -14.30 18.36 -8.18
C HIS A 5 -12.81 17.98 -8.15
N PRO A 6 -11.88 18.95 -8.04
CA PRO A 6 -10.48 18.64 -7.80
C PRO A 6 -10.37 17.80 -6.53
N ARG A 7 -9.69 16.64 -6.63
CA ARG A 7 -9.45 15.74 -5.50
C ARG A 7 -7.97 15.77 -5.16
N GLU A 8 -7.64 16.31 -4.00
CA GLU A 8 -6.29 16.24 -3.46
C GLU A 8 -6.24 15.16 -2.38
N LYS A 9 -5.22 14.30 -2.44
CA LYS A 9 -4.98 13.23 -1.48
C LYS A 9 -3.60 13.39 -0.89
N SER A 10 -3.52 13.54 0.43
CA SER A 10 -2.26 13.51 1.16
C SER A 10 -2.22 12.31 2.11
N ILE A 11 -1.04 11.71 2.23
CA ILE A 11 -0.80 10.60 3.15
C ILE A 11 0.40 11.00 4.00
N HIS A 12 0.20 11.08 5.31
CA HIS A 12 1.25 11.34 6.27
C HIS A 12 1.51 10.08 7.09
N ILE A 13 2.79 9.72 7.22
CA ILE A 13 3.20 8.48 7.89
C ILE A 13 4.22 8.84 8.96
N VAL A 14 3.93 8.47 10.21
CA VAL A 14 4.83 8.70 11.35
C VAL A 14 5.19 7.37 11.97
N SER A 15 6.48 7.06 12.04
CA SER A 15 7.00 5.90 12.76
C SER A 15 7.40 6.30 14.18
N HIS A 16 7.12 5.43 15.14
CA HIS A 16 7.45 5.60 16.55
C HIS A 16 7.74 4.24 17.21
N GLU A 17 8.21 4.25 18.46
CA GLU A 17 8.70 3.05 19.16
C GLU A 17 7.76 1.83 19.07
N HIS A 18 6.46 2.08 19.23
CA HIS A 18 5.41 1.05 19.25
C HIS A 18 4.86 0.67 17.86
N GLY A 19 5.24 1.36 16.78
CA GLY A 19 4.71 1.08 15.46
C GLY A 19 4.69 2.29 14.51
N MET A 20 3.58 2.45 13.80
CA MET A 20 3.41 3.49 12.79
C MET A 20 1.97 3.95 12.74
N THR A 21 1.77 5.26 12.60
CA THR A 21 0.46 5.87 12.38
C THR A 21 0.42 6.47 10.97
N VAL A 22 -0.67 6.20 10.26
CA VAL A 22 -0.93 6.67 8.91
C VAL A 22 -2.18 7.53 8.92
N THR A 23 -2.02 8.77 8.49
CA THR A 23 -3.11 9.73 8.31
C THR A 23 -3.33 9.93 6.82
N LYS A 24 -4.54 9.70 6.35
CA LYS A 24 -4.98 9.98 4.98
C LYS A 24 -5.94 11.14 5.01
N THR A 25 -5.63 12.19 4.25
CA THR A 25 -6.52 13.33 4.07
C THR A 25 -6.98 13.38 2.62
N LEU A 26 -8.29 13.47 2.41
CA LEU A 26 -8.93 13.64 1.11
C LEU A 26 -9.68 14.97 1.11
N GLN A 27 -9.28 15.86 0.19
CA GLN A 27 -9.91 17.15 -0.03
C GLN A 27 -10.65 17.11 -1.38
N GLU A 28 -11.96 17.33 -1.37
CA GLU A 28 -12.77 17.38 -2.60
C GLU A 28 -13.31 18.80 -2.83
N GLY A 29 -12.68 19.56 -3.73
CA GLY A 29 -13.04 20.96 -3.99
C GLY A 29 -12.99 21.81 -2.71
N LYS A 30 -14.10 22.46 -2.37
CA LYS A 30 -14.25 23.29 -1.15
C LYS A 30 -14.94 22.55 0.02
N ALA A 31 -15.17 21.24 -0.11
CA ALA A 31 -15.73 20.45 0.99
C ALA A 31 -14.76 20.40 2.18
N GLU A 32 -15.26 20.01 3.34
CA GLU A 32 -14.38 19.79 4.50
C GLU A 32 -13.47 18.56 4.24
N PRO A 33 -12.17 18.61 4.61
CA PRO A 33 -11.27 17.50 4.38
C PRO A 33 -11.70 16.27 5.18
N GLN A 34 -11.86 15.14 4.49
CA GLN A 34 -12.04 13.86 5.17
C GLN A 34 -10.67 13.36 5.65
N CYS A 35 -10.56 13.06 6.94
CA CYS A 35 -9.33 12.59 7.56
C CYS A 35 -9.56 11.21 8.18
N ASP A 36 -8.85 10.21 7.67
CA ASP A 36 -8.84 8.87 8.23
C ASP A 36 -7.45 8.61 8.84
N SER A 37 -7.43 8.27 10.14
CA SER A 37 -6.20 7.93 10.84
C SER A 37 -6.26 6.50 11.36
N PHE A 38 -5.20 5.73 11.13
CA PHE A 38 -5.08 4.37 11.63
C PHE A 38 -3.63 4.05 12.00
N SER A 39 -3.48 3.17 12.98
CA SER A 39 -2.17 2.77 13.51
C SER A 39 -1.93 1.28 13.32
N TYR A 40 -0.67 0.93 13.05
CA TYR A 40 -0.18 -0.43 13.00
C TYR A 40 0.84 -0.66 14.11
N GLY A 41 0.66 -1.73 14.89
CA GLY A 41 1.68 -2.18 15.83
C GLY A 41 2.92 -2.70 15.12
N ARG A 42 4.09 -2.51 15.75
CA ARG A 42 5.41 -2.89 15.19
C ARG A 42 5.49 -4.34 14.71
N ALA A 43 4.97 -5.30 15.47
CA ALA A 43 4.96 -6.72 15.08
C ALA A 43 4.19 -6.95 13.76
N ARG A 44 3.06 -6.25 13.58
CA ARG A 44 2.25 -6.31 12.36
C ARG A 44 2.96 -5.65 11.16
N LEU A 45 3.73 -4.58 11.41
CA LEU A 45 4.51 -3.89 10.38
C LEU A 45 5.68 -4.73 9.88
N GLN A 46 6.39 -5.42 10.76
CA GLN A 46 7.54 -6.24 10.37
C GLN A 46 7.16 -7.34 9.37
N GLY A 47 6.02 -8.01 9.56
CA GLY A 47 5.51 -8.97 8.57
C GLY A 47 5.09 -8.29 7.25
N ARG A 48 4.27 -7.24 7.34
CA ARG A 48 3.68 -6.58 6.16
C ARG A 48 4.66 -5.78 5.31
N LEU A 49 5.70 -5.19 5.91
CA LEU A 49 6.72 -4.44 5.16
C LEU A 49 7.55 -5.37 4.29
N LEU A 50 7.87 -6.57 4.78
CA LEU A 50 8.61 -7.57 4.02
C LEU A 50 7.81 -8.06 2.81
N GLU A 51 6.51 -8.31 3.01
CA GLU A 51 5.57 -8.67 1.95
C GLU A 51 5.41 -7.53 0.91
N GLY A 52 5.24 -6.29 1.38
CA GLY A 52 5.13 -5.12 0.50
C GLY A 52 6.41 -4.80 -0.30
N ALA A 53 7.58 -4.96 0.31
CA ALA A 53 8.87 -4.80 -0.37
C ALA A 53 9.06 -5.88 -1.45
N SER A 54 8.64 -7.12 -1.15
CA SER A 54 8.67 -8.21 -2.12
C SER A 54 7.81 -7.88 -3.34
N LEU A 55 6.56 -7.43 -3.13
CA LEU A 55 5.66 -6.98 -4.21
C LEU A 55 6.27 -5.86 -5.09
N LEU A 56 6.94 -4.89 -4.49
CA LEU A 56 7.61 -3.82 -5.24
C LEU A 56 8.80 -4.34 -6.05
N LEU A 57 9.63 -5.21 -5.47
CA LEU A 57 10.76 -5.85 -6.14
C LEU A 57 10.28 -6.65 -7.35
N LEU A 58 9.19 -7.41 -7.21
CA LEU A 58 8.62 -8.21 -8.28
C LEU A 58 8.07 -7.35 -9.42
N ARG A 59 7.37 -6.26 -9.10
CA ARG A 59 6.93 -5.28 -10.11
C ARG A 59 8.13 -4.68 -10.85
N LEU A 60 9.24 -4.41 -10.17
CA LEU A 60 10.47 -3.93 -10.79
C LEU A 60 11.08 -4.99 -11.72
N LEU A 61 11.17 -6.25 -11.27
CA LEU A 61 11.72 -7.37 -12.06
C LEU A 61 10.86 -7.68 -13.29
N ALA A 62 9.54 -7.68 -13.15
CA ALA A 62 8.59 -7.89 -14.24
C ALA A 62 8.67 -6.75 -15.27
N ARG A 63 8.73 -5.48 -14.82
CA ARG A 63 8.92 -4.32 -15.72
C ARG A 63 10.23 -4.38 -16.50
N ARG A 64 11.26 -4.99 -15.92
CA ARG A 64 12.57 -5.18 -16.56
C ARG A 64 12.65 -6.45 -17.41
N GLN A 65 11.59 -7.26 -17.46
CA GLN A 65 11.57 -8.57 -18.14
C GLN A 65 12.68 -9.52 -17.63
N THR A 66 13.02 -9.39 -16.35
CA THR A 66 14.09 -10.16 -15.68
C THR A 66 13.52 -11.19 -14.69
N MET A 67 12.22 -11.46 -14.74
CA MET A 67 11.59 -12.47 -13.90
C MET A 67 12.12 -13.86 -14.28
N PRO A 68 12.69 -14.63 -13.34
CA PRO A 68 13.00 -16.03 -13.58
C PRO A 68 11.71 -16.79 -13.89
N PRO A 69 11.71 -17.72 -14.86
CA PRO A 69 10.51 -18.45 -15.29
C PRO A 69 9.88 -19.30 -14.17
N ASP A 70 10.66 -19.74 -13.18
CA ASP A 70 10.17 -20.57 -12.07
C ASP A 70 10.07 -19.81 -10.74
N LEU A 71 10.08 -18.47 -10.77
CA LEU A 71 10.04 -17.70 -9.53
C LEU A 71 8.63 -17.70 -8.94
N VAL A 72 8.49 -18.39 -7.81
CA VAL A 72 7.32 -18.28 -6.93
C VAL A 72 7.52 -17.13 -5.97
N PHE A 73 6.52 -16.27 -5.86
CA PHE A 73 6.63 -15.08 -5.04
C PHE A 73 5.38 -14.75 -4.23
N PRO A 74 5.52 -14.13 -3.05
CA PRO A 74 4.37 -13.73 -2.25
C PRO A 74 3.59 -12.60 -2.92
N ALA A 75 2.28 -12.76 -3.01
CA ALA A 75 1.34 -11.83 -3.62
C ALA A 75 0.13 -11.60 -2.72
N ILE A 76 -0.68 -10.59 -3.05
CA ILE A 76 -1.99 -10.36 -2.44
C ILE A 76 -3.06 -10.61 -3.50
N ASN A 77 -4.00 -11.50 -3.22
CA ASN A 77 -5.09 -11.83 -4.14
C ASN A 77 -6.13 -10.69 -4.19
N SER A 78 -7.16 -10.85 -5.04
CA SER A 78 -8.26 -9.86 -5.16
C SER A 78 -9.09 -9.69 -3.88
N GLU A 79 -9.03 -10.67 -2.96
CA GLU A 79 -9.77 -10.69 -1.69
C GLU A 79 -8.95 -10.05 -0.55
N GLY A 80 -7.66 -9.77 -0.78
CA GLY A 80 -6.76 -9.16 0.20
C GLY A 80 -5.93 -10.15 1.02
N ASP A 81 -5.98 -11.44 0.70
CA ASP A 81 -5.21 -12.49 1.37
C ASP A 81 -3.81 -12.67 0.78
N LEU A 82 -2.87 -13.08 1.63
CA LEU A 82 -1.52 -13.42 1.24
C LEU A 82 -1.49 -14.78 0.54
N CYS A 83 -0.97 -14.81 -0.68
CA CYS A 83 -0.84 -16.02 -1.50
C CYS A 83 0.54 -16.07 -2.18
N THR A 84 0.77 -17.09 -3.01
CA THR A 84 1.95 -17.19 -3.88
C THR A 84 1.54 -17.18 -5.34
N PHE A 85 2.30 -16.50 -6.20
CA PHE A 85 2.07 -16.42 -7.63
C PHE A 85 3.32 -16.83 -8.42
N SER A 86 3.13 -17.40 -9.60
CA SER A 86 4.13 -17.67 -10.62
C SER A 86 3.65 -17.05 -11.94
N TYR A 87 4.55 -16.54 -12.78
CA TYR A 87 4.18 -15.96 -14.08
C TYR A 87 3.97 -17.01 -15.16
#